data_AF-A0A936J9N8-F1
#
_entry.id   AF-A0A936J9N8-F1
#
_cell.length_a   1.000
_cell.length_b   1.000
_cell.length_c   1.000
_cell.angle_alpha   90.00
_cell.angle_beta   90.00
_cell.angle_gamma   90.00
#
_symmetry.space_group_name_H-M   'P 1'
#
loop_
_entity.id
_entity.type
_entity.pdbx_description
1 polymer ?
#
loop_
_entity_poly.entity_id
_entity_poly.type
_entity_poly.pdbx_seq_one_letter_code
_entity_poly.pdbx_strand_id
1 'polypeptide(L)'
;MDARRSPARIAGFTLVELMIVVAVVGVLTAIALPSYTSYIARAQRADARAQLLQVAQFMQRFYAANDRFDQDRAGTSVLSVMPTNLKKSPADSTTAMYQLNSAITSAGSYTITVTVSAYTLTMAPISGTRMANDGCGAFRVNSLGVRTITGTGKTRDECWK
;
A
#
# COMPACT_ATOMS: atom_id res chain seq x y z
N MET A 1 -1.11 -71.90 -12.02
CA MET A 1 -1.02 -71.18 -10.73
C MET A 1 -1.48 -69.76 -10.98
N ASP A 2 -2.78 -69.51 -10.89
CA ASP A 2 -3.39 -68.22 -11.21
C ASP A 2 -3.98 -67.64 -9.91
N ALA A 3 -3.25 -66.71 -9.29
CA ALA A 3 -3.70 -65.99 -8.11
C ALA A 3 -4.39 -64.69 -8.55
N ARG A 4 -5.72 -64.74 -8.73
CA ARG A 4 -6.53 -63.53 -9.01
C ARG A 4 -6.56 -62.65 -7.76
N ARG A 5 -5.81 -61.54 -7.77
CA ARG A 5 -5.96 -60.45 -6.80
C ARG A 5 -7.31 -59.75 -7.05
N SER A 6 -8.18 -59.74 -6.06
CA SER A 6 -9.42 -58.96 -6.09
C SER A 6 -9.09 -57.45 -6.09
N PRO A 7 -9.70 -56.64 -6.96
CA PRO A 7 -9.52 -55.19 -6.94
C PRO A 7 -10.09 -54.62 -5.64
N ALA A 8 -9.31 -53.78 -4.95
CA ALA A 8 -9.79 -53.05 -3.78
C ALA A 8 -10.94 -52.12 -4.21
N ARG A 9 -12.10 -52.24 -3.56
CA ARG A 9 -13.23 -51.33 -3.79
C ARG A 9 -12.83 -49.93 -3.30
N ILE A 10 -12.85 -48.95 -4.21
CA ILE A 10 -12.70 -47.55 -3.85
C ILE A 10 -13.98 -47.13 -3.12
N ALA A 11 -13.87 -46.81 -1.83
CA ALA A 11 -14.97 -46.23 -1.07
C ALA A 11 -15.18 -44.77 -1.52
N GLY A 12 -16.41 -44.42 -1.91
CA GLY A 12 -16.79 -43.06 -2.26
C GLY A 12 -17.24 -42.26 -1.03
N PHE A 13 -17.03 -40.95 -1.06
CA PHE A 13 -17.56 -40.02 -0.06
C PHE A 13 -19.09 -39.99 -0.07
N THR A 14 -19.71 -39.89 1.12
CA THR A 14 -21.17 -39.72 1.20
C THR A 14 -21.58 -38.27 0.97
N LEU A 15 -22.80 -38.05 0.47
CA LEU A 15 -23.34 -36.70 0.25
C LEU A 15 -23.43 -35.91 1.57
N VAL A 16 -23.76 -36.60 2.66
CA VAL A 16 -23.83 -36.01 4.01
C VAL A 16 -22.45 -35.58 4.51
N GLU A 17 -21.42 -36.38 4.27
CA GLU A 17 -20.03 -36.05 4.63
C GLU A 17 -19.56 -34.80 3.90
N LEU A 18 -19.89 -34.67 2.61
CA LEU A 18 -19.56 -33.48 1.84
C LEU A 18 -20.34 -32.24 2.33
N MET A 19 -21.60 -32.38 2.74
CA MET A 19 -22.37 -31.26 3.32
C MET A 19 -21.77 -30.76 4.63
N ILE A 20 -21.31 -31.66 5.50
CA ILE A 20 -20.64 -31.29 6.75
C ILE A 20 -19.33 -30.57 6.46
N VAL A 21 -18.53 -31.08 5.50
CA VAL A 21 -17.26 -30.44 5.11
C VAL A 21 -17.49 -29.02 4.59
N VAL A 22 -18.46 -28.82 3.70
CA VAL A 22 -18.77 -27.47 3.17
C VAL A 22 -19.27 -26.55 4.27
N ALA A 23 -20.09 -27.05 5.20
CA ALA A 23 -20.54 -26.26 6.35
C ALA A 23 -19.37 -25.79 7.23
N VAL A 24 -18.42 -26.69 7.56
CA VAL A 24 -17.23 -26.35 8.34
C VAL A 24 -16.34 -25.35 7.60
N VAL A 25 -16.08 -25.56 6.30
CA VAL A 25 -15.28 -24.64 5.48
C VAL A 25 -15.95 -23.26 5.36
N GLY A 26 -17.29 -23.20 5.28
CA GLY A 26 -18.04 -21.94 5.26
C GLY A 26 -17.84 -21.12 6.54
N VAL A 27 -17.89 -21.77 7.71
CA VAL A 27 -17.66 -21.10 9.00
C VAL A 27 -16.22 -20.59 9.11
N LEU A 28 -15.24 -21.41 8.70
CA LEU A 28 -13.83 -21.02 8.74
C LEU A 28 -13.52 -19.85 7.80
N THR A 29 -14.05 -19.86 6.58
CA THR A 29 -13.81 -18.80 5.59
C THR A 29 -14.42 -17.46 6.01
N ALA A 30 -15.58 -17.47 6.66
CA ALA A 30 -16.23 -16.25 7.17
C ALA A 30 -15.34 -15.45 8.15
N ILE A 31 -14.51 -16.14 8.95
CA ILE A 31 -13.61 -15.50 9.92
C ILE A 31 -12.23 -15.23 9.28
N ALA A 32 -11.71 -16.17 8.51
CA ALA A 32 -10.35 -16.12 7.98
C ALA A 32 -10.16 -15.00 6.95
N LEU A 33 -11.12 -14.80 6.04
CA LEU A 33 -11.01 -13.84 4.95
C LEU A 33 -10.88 -12.37 5.42
N PRO A 34 -11.78 -11.82 6.27
CA PRO A 34 -11.65 -10.43 6.73
C PRO A 34 -10.39 -10.21 7.57
N SER A 35 -9.96 -11.22 8.35
CA SER A 35 -8.71 -11.14 9.12
C SER A 35 -7.50 -11.01 8.18
N TYR A 36 -7.44 -11.85 7.15
CA TYR A 36 -6.34 -11.82 6.18
C TYR A 36 -6.27 -10.50 5.40
N THR A 37 -7.39 -9.97 4.92
CA THR A 37 -7.40 -8.68 4.21
C THR A 37 -6.94 -7.53 5.10
N SER A 38 -7.31 -7.55 6.39
CA SER A 38 -6.87 -6.55 7.36
C SER A 38 -5.36 -6.62 7.65
N TYR A 39 -4.79 -7.83 7.74
CA TYR A 39 -3.36 -8.06 7.93
C TYR A 39 -2.57 -7.48 6.76
N ILE A 40 -3.01 -7.81 5.55
CA ILE A 40 -2.37 -7.35 4.33
C ILE A 40 -2.49 -5.82 4.17
N ALA A 41 -3.64 -5.23 4.48
CA ALA A 41 -3.80 -3.77 4.47
C ALA A 41 -2.83 -3.09 5.45
N ARG A 42 -2.64 -3.66 6.65
CA ARG A 42 -1.66 -3.16 7.63
C ARG A 42 -0.23 -3.20 7.08
N ALA A 43 0.15 -4.29 6.42
CA ALA A 43 1.46 -4.40 5.78
C ALA A 43 1.64 -3.33 4.69
N GLN A 44 0.65 -3.14 3.81
CA GLN A 44 0.72 -2.12 2.76
C GLN A 44 0.80 -0.68 3.29
N ARG A 45 0.11 -0.39 4.40
CA ARG A 45 0.24 0.90 5.09
C ARG A 45 1.64 1.06 5.70
N ALA A 46 2.24 0.01 6.24
CA ALA A 46 3.61 0.06 6.75
C ALA A 46 4.61 0.37 5.63
N ASP A 47 4.49 -0.31 4.49
CA ASP A 47 5.31 -0.07 3.31
C ASP A 47 5.16 1.37 2.81
N ALA A 48 3.92 1.86 2.69
CA ALA A 48 3.66 3.23 2.24
C ALA A 48 4.29 4.29 3.16
N ARG A 49 4.24 4.09 4.48
CA ARG A 49 4.87 4.99 5.45
C ARG A 49 6.39 4.94 5.38
N ALA A 50 6.96 3.75 5.29
CA ALA A 50 8.40 3.58 5.12
C ALA A 50 8.89 4.28 3.84
N GLN A 51 8.16 4.08 2.73
CA GLN A 51 8.45 4.71 1.45
C GLN A 51 8.37 6.23 1.53
N LEU A 52 7.33 6.76 2.16
CA LEU A 52 7.16 8.20 2.34
C LEU A 52 8.30 8.83 3.17
N LEU A 53 8.83 8.11 4.16
CA LEU A 53 10.01 8.55 4.92
C LEU A 53 11.29 8.51 4.09
N GLN A 54 11.46 7.53 3.19
CA GLN A 54 12.58 7.53 2.25
C GLN A 54 12.51 8.73 1.29
N VAL A 55 11.31 9.07 0.81
CA VAL A 55 11.09 10.28 0.00
C VAL A 55 11.46 11.52 0.81
N ALA A 56 11.05 11.62 2.08
CA ALA A 56 11.43 12.74 2.94
C ALA A 56 12.96 12.86 3.10
N GLN A 57 13.67 11.75 3.29
CA GLN A 57 15.13 11.74 3.34
C GLN A 57 15.75 12.19 2.01
N PHE A 58 15.19 11.78 0.87
CA PHE A 58 15.61 12.27 -0.44
C PHE A 58 15.44 13.79 -0.54
N MET A 59 14.30 14.34 -0.10
CA MET A 59 14.07 15.80 -0.10
C MET A 59 15.12 16.54 0.74
N GLN A 60 15.50 16.01 1.90
CA GLN A 60 16.54 16.62 2.74
C GLN A 60 17.91 16.62 2.05
N ARG A 61 18.29 15.50 1.41
CA ARG A 61 19.53 15.43 0.61
C ARG A 61 19.50 16.39 -0.58
N PHE A 62 18.35 16.49 -1.24
CA PHE A 62 18.15 17.39 -2.37
C PHE A 62 18.33 18.86 -1.94
N TYR A 63 17.77 19.25 -0.81
CA TYR A 63 17.97 20.59 -0.24
C TYR A 63 19.43 20.84 0.12
N ALA A 64 20.11 19.90 0.77
CA ALA A 64 21.52 20.04 1.11
C ALA A 64 22.44 20.25 -0.12
N ALA A 65 22.03 19.77 -1.30
CA ALA A 65 22.79 19.93 -2.54
C ALA A 65 22.40 21.18 -3.35
N ASN A 66 21.16 21.67 -3.21
CA ASN A 66 20.59 22.69 -4.10
C ASN A 66 20.09 23.95 -3.37
N ASP A 67 20.09 23.97 -2.04
CA ASP A 67 19.56 25.03 -1.17
C ASP A 67 18.07 25.33 -1.37
N ARG A 68 17.35 24.39 -1.99
CA ARG A 68 15.92 24.47 -2.30
C ARG A 68 15.31 23.08 -2.51
N PHE A 69 13.98 22.98 -2.44
CA PHE A 69 13.28 21.69 -2.59
C PHE A 69 12.64 21.46 -3.96
N ASP A 70 12.42 22.49 -4.77
CA ASP A 70 11.56 22.43 -5.96
C ASP A 70 12.29 22.06 -7.25
N GLN A 71 13.55 22.49 -7.42
CA GLN A 71 14.39 22.18 -8.60
C GLN A 71 15.88 22.21 -8.26
N ASP A 72 16.69 21.58 -9.11
CA ASP A 72 18.14 21.55 -8.94
C ASP A 72 18.81 22.85 -9.43
N ARG A 73 20.14 22.92 -9.33
CA ARG A 73 20.93 24.06 -9.82
C ARG A 73 20.84 24.28 -11.34
N ALA A 74 20.44 23.26 -12.11
CA ALA A 74 20.22 23.35 -13.55
C ALA A 74 18.77 23.75 -13.92
N GLY A 75 17.88 23.92 -12.93
CA GLY A 75 16.47 24.26 -13.13
C GLY A 75 15.55 23.06 -13.38
N THR A 76 16.03 21.83 -13.17
CA THR A 76 15.23 20.60 -13.31
C THR A 76 14.44 20.33 -12.05
N SER A 77 13.12 20.10 -12.17
CA SER A 77 12.27 19.82 -11.01
C SER A 77 12.73 18.60 -10.21
N VAL A 78 12.62 18.68 -8.88
CA VAL A 78 12.86 17.57 -7.94
C VAL A 78 12.09 16.30 -8.32
N LEU A 79 10.88 16.47 -8.89
CA LEU A 79 10.05 15.35 -9.30
C LEU A 79 10.59 14.63 -10.53
N SER A 80 11.38 15.28 -11.38
CA SER A 80 12.00 14.64 -12.54
C SER A 80 13.24 13.84 -12.13
N VAL A 81 14.07 14.40 -11.24
CA VAL A 81 15.29 13.75 -10.75
C VAL A 81 15.05 12.66 -9.71
N MET A 82 13.88 12.69 -9.05
CA MET A 82 13.55 11.67 -8.05
C MET A 82 13.43 10.28 -8.70
N PRO A 83 14.15 9.28 -8.17
CA PRO A 83 14.04 7.89 -8.61
C PRO A 83 12.59 7.40 -8.66
N THR A 84 12.24 6.66 -9.70
CA THR A 84 10.86 6.19 -9.93
C THR A 84 10.38 5.20 -8.87
N ASN A 85 11.28 4.39 -8.31
CA ASN A 85 10.97 3.47 -7.21
C ASN A 85 10.57 4.22 -5.93
N LEU A 86 11.06 5.45 -5.72
CA LEU A 86 10.64 6.28 -4.58
C LEU A 86 9.20 6.81 -4.72
N LYS A 87 8.65 6.81 -5.94
CA LYS A 87 7.32 7.35 -6.24
C LYS A 87 6.20 6.33 -6.07
N LYS A 88 6.48 5.10 -5.65
CA LYS A 88 5.49 4.04 -5.50
C LYS A 88 5.79 3.15 -4.30
N SER A 89 4.76 2.52 -3.76
CA SER A 89 4.89 1.52 -2.69
C SER A 89 4.01 0.31 -2.96
N PRO A 90 4.54 -0.92 -2.84
CA PRO A 90 5.95 -1.23 -2.55
C PRO A 90 6.90 -0.82 -3.70
N ALA A 91 8.09 -0.33 -3.38
CA ALA A 91 9.04 0.22 -4.36
C ALA A 91 9.49 -0.80 -5.42
N ASP A 92 9.65 -2.05 -5.03
CA ASP A 92 10.20 -3.12 -5.89
C ASP A 92 9.10 -4.00 -6.52
N SER A 93 7.83 -3.65 -6.33
CA SER A 93 6.72 -4.43 -6.88
C SER A 93 6.28 -3.91 -8.26
N THR A 94 5.83 -4.84 -9.10
CA THR A 94 5.09 -4.54 -10.34
C THR A 94 3.65 -4.10 -10.04
N THR A 95 3.13 -4.43 -8.85
CA THR A 95 1.77 -4.05 -8.40
C THR A 95 1.87 -3.10 -7.21
N ALA A 96 2.11 -1.83 -7.49
CA ALA A 96 2.08 -0.80 -6.46
C ALA A 96 0.65 -0.61 -5.93
N MET A 97 0.51 -0.46 -4.61
CA MET A 97 -0.76 -0.16 -3.94
C MET A 97 -0.90 1.33 -3.63
N TYR A 98 0.23 2.02 -3.48
CA TYR A 98 0.30 3.45 -3.24
C TYR A 98 1.26 4.10 -4.23
N GLN A 99 1.01 5.37 -4.51
CA GLN A 99 1.88 6.22 -5.31
C GLN A 99 2.07 7.57 -4.65
N LEU A 100 3.23 8.16 -4.90
CA LEU A 100 3.51 9.55 -4.58
C LEU A 100 2.76 10.42 -5.59
N ASN A 101 1.82 11.25 -5.14
CA ASN A 101 0.98 12.01 -6.06
C ASN A 101 1.73 13.18 -6.71
N SER A 102 2.35 12.95 -7.86
CA SER A 102 2.99 14.00 -8.66
C SER A 102 1.96 14.86 -9.37
N ALA A 103 1.37 15.84 -8.69
CA ALA A 103 0.62 16.92 -9.31
C ALA A 103 0.91 18.24 -8.59
N ILE A 104 1.63 19.13 -9.29
CA ILE A 104 1.65 20.56 -8.99
C ILE A 104 0.45 21.14 -9.74
N THR A 105 -0.71 21.29 -9.09
CA THR A 105 -1.70 22.38 -9.25
C THR A 105 -3.06 22.05 -8.62
N SER A 106 -3.75 23.12 -8.23
CA SER A 106 -4.97 23.21 -7.43
C SER A 106 -6.22 22.67 -8.13
N ALA A 107 -6.69 21.48 -7.75
CA ALA A 107 -8.11 21.11 -7.62
C ALA A 107 -8.22 19.58 -7.42
N GLY A 108 -8.64 19.15 -6.23
CA GLY A 108 -9.29 17.86 -6.03
C GLY A 108 -8.59 16.61 -6.59
N SER A 109 -7.36 16.33 -6.18
CA SER A 109 -6.70 15.01 -6.13
C SER A 109 -5.36 15.23 -5.44
N TYR A 110 -5.02 14.42 -4.44
CA TYR A 110 -4.02 14.78 -3.41
C TYR A 110 -2.76 15.43 -3.99
N THR A 111 -2.47 16.67 -3.64
CA THR A 111 -1.34 17.43 -4.21
C THR A 111 -0.07 17.21 -3.39
N ILE A 112 1.08 17.16 -4.07
CA ILE A 112 2.37 17.46 -3.45
C ILE A 112 2.58 18.96 -3.63
N THR A 113 2.68 19.69 -2.52
CA THR A 113 3.08 21.09 -2.56
C THR A 113 4.58 21.12 -2.30
N VAL A 114 5.38 21.53 -3.28
CA VAL A 114 6.81 21.81 -3.11
C VAL A 114 7.04 23.27 -3.42
N THR A 115 7.70 23.97 -2.50
CA THR A 115 8.20 25.32 -2.70
C THR A 115 9.71 25.33 -2.50
N VAL A 116 10.35 26.48 -2.64
CA VAL A 116 11.80 26.62 -2.40
C VAL A 116 12.19 26.14 -1.00
N SER A 117 11.38 26.42 0.03
CA SER A 117 11.74 26.19 1.44
C SER A 117 10.85 25.19 2.18
N ALA A 118 9.80 24.65 1.56
CA ALA A 118 8.89 23.73 2.20
C ALA A 118 8.37 22.67 1.25
N TYR A 119 7.91 21.55 1.81
CA TYR A 119 7.20 20.53 1.06
C TYR A 119 6.09 19.88 1.88
N THR A 120 5.11 19.31 1.19
CA THR A 120 4.18 18.32 1.72
C THR A 120 4.15 17.14 0.77
N LEU A 121 4.68 16.01 1.22
CA LEU A 121 4.65 14.75 0.49
C LEU A 121 3.33 14.04 0.77
N THR A 122 2.70 13.52 -0.27
CA THR A 122 1.50 12.71 -0.15
C THR A 122 1.68 11.37 -0.86
N MET A 123 1.55 10.28 -0.12
CA MET A 123 1.49 8.92 -0.65
C MET A 123 0.03 8.45 -0.64
N ALA A 124 -0.62 8.45 -1.80
CA ALA A 124 -2.03 8.12 -1.94
C ALA A 124 -2.23 6.68 -2.43
N PRO A 125 -3.31 6.01 -2.01
CA PRO A 125 -3.66 4.71 -2.56
C PRO A 125 -4.01 4.84 -4.06
N ILE A 126 -3.61 3.85 -4.84
CA ILE A 126 -3.90 3.81 -6.28
C ILE A 126 -5.34 3.32 -6.50
N SER A 127 -6.09 4.04 -7.32
CA SER A 127 -7.46 3.66 -7.71
C SER A 127 -7.52 2.27 -8.34
N GLY A 128 -8.55 1.49 -8.01
CA GLY A 128 -8.70 0.11 -8.49
C GLY A 128 -7.85 -0.93 -7.75
N THR A 129 -6.98 -0.53 -6.83
CA THR A 129 -6.28 -1.45 -5.92
C THR A 129 -7.11 -1.73 -4.67
N ARG A 130 -6.74 -2.76 -3.91
CA ARG A 130 -7.36 -3.07 -2.60
C ARG A 130 -7.24 -1.96 -1.57
N MET A 131 -6.31 -1.02 -1.75
CA MET A 131 -6.10 0.10 -0.83
C MET A 131 -6.91 1.35 -1.22
N ALA A 132 -7.57 1.36 -2.39
CA ALA A 132 -8.31 2.52 -2.91
C ALA A 132 -9.36 3.05 -1.91
N ASN A 133 -10.01 2.16 -1.18
CA ASN A 133 -11.04 2.47 -0.19
C ASN A 133 -10.58 2.20 1.25
N ASP A 134 -9.27 2.14 1.48
CA ASP A 134 -8.73 1.93 2.82
C ASP A 134 -9.07 3.10 3.75
N GLY A 135 -9.45 2.78 4.99
CA GLY A 135 -9.90 3.79 5.96
C GLY A 135 -8.85 4.85 6.32
N CYS A 136 -7.55 4.59 6.09
CA CYS A 136 -6.49 5.59 6.29
C CYS A 136 -6.33 6.55 5.11
N GLY A 137 -6.79 6.19 3.91
CA GLY A 137 -6.58 6.99 2.71
C GLY A 137 -5.09 7.26 2.43
N ALA A 138 -4.76 8.50 2.06
CA ALA A 138 -3.40 8.92 1.75
C ALA A 138 -2.61 9.30 3.00
N PHE A 139 -1.34 8.91 3.05
CA PHE A 139 -0.39 9.31 4.09
C PHE A 139 0.35 10.59 3.68
N ARG A 140 0.55 11.50 4.63
CA ARG A 140 1.22 12.78 4.38
C ARG A 140 2.30 13.09 5.39
N VAL A 141 3.40 13.68 4.91
CA VAL A 141 4.49 14.23 5.74
C VAL A 141 4.92 15.56 5.15
N ASN A 142 4.99 16.61 5.97
CA ASN A 142 5.55 17.90 5.56
C ASN A 142 7.03 18.06 5.95
N SER A 143 7.65 19.16 5.51
CA SER A 143 9.06 19.46 5.82
C SER A 143 9.36 19.64 7.31
N LEU A 144 8.34 19.85 8.16
CA LEU A 144 8.46 19.91 9.62
C LEU A 144 8.28 18.53 10.29
N GLY A 145 8.08 17.47 9.51
CA GLY A 145 7.85 16.12 10.03
C GLY A 145 6.42 15.88 10.54
N VAL A 146 5.49 16.81 10.34
CA VAL A 146 4.08 16.64 10.72
C VAL A 146 3.46 15.55 9.85
N ARG A 147 2.91 14.53 10.50
CA ARG A 147 2.29 13.35 9.89
C ARG A 147 0.77 13.49 9.89
N THR A 148 0.13 13.37 8.73
CA THR A 148 -1.33 13.41 8.60
C THR A 148 -1.84 12.31 7.68
N ILE A 149 -3.15 12.13 7.66
CA ILE A 149 -3.87 11.23 6.75
C ILE A 149 -5.01 11.97 6.07
N THR A 150 -5.57 11.39 5.01
CA THR A 150 -6.76 11.93 4.35
C THR A 150 -8.00 11.07 4.50
N GLY A 151 -7.85 9.79 4.86
CA GLY A 151 -8.97 8.90 5.09
C GLY A 151 -9.74 9.28 6.35
N THR A 152 -11.05 9.04 6.32
CA THR A 152 -11.97 9.29 7.43
C THR A 152 -12.42 8.01 8.14
N GLY A 153 -12.06 6.84 7.60
CA GLY A 153 -12.48 5.55 8.15
C GLY A 153 -11.64 5.06 9.34
N LYS A 154 -10.52 5.74 9.64
CA LYS A 154 -9.63 5.46 10.77
C LYS A 154 -9.03 6.76 11.29
N THR A 155 -8.64 6.77 12.56
CA THR A 155 -7.92 7.90 13.15
C THR A 155 -6.48 7.96 12.67
N ARG A 156 -5.86 9.15 12.72
CA ARG A 156 -4.44 9.35 12.42
C ARG A 156 -3.55 8.37 13.20
N ASP A 157 -3.83 8.22 14.49
CA ASP A 157 -2.98 7.43 15.39
C ASP A 157 -3.08 5.92 15.10
N GLU A 158 -4.24 5.44 14.65
CA GLU A 158 -4.36 4.06 14.16
C GLU A 158 -3.60 3.82 12.85
N CYS A 159 -3.54 4.82 11.99
CA CYS A 159 -2.89 4.72 10.68
C CYS A 159 -1.38 4.87 10.74
N TRP A 160 -0.87 5.70 11.65
CA TRP A 160 0.56 5.99 11.82
C TRP A 160 1.27 5.12 12.85
N LYS A 161 0.57 4.15 13.45
CA LYS A 161 1.09 3.18 14.44
C LYS A 161 2.07 2.16 13.88
#